data_AF-A0A1W1BQP8-F1
#
_entry.id   AF-A0A1W1BQP8-F1
#
_cell.length_a   1.000
_cell.length_b   1.000
_cell.length_c   1.000
_cell.angle_alpha   90.00
_cell.angle_beta   90.00
_cell.angle_gamma   90.00
#
_symmetry.space_group_name_H-M   'P 1'
#
loop_
_entity.id
_entity.type
_entity.pdbx_description
1 polymer ?
#
loop_
_entity_poly.entity_id
_entity_poly.type
_entity_poly.pdbx_seq_one_letter_code
_entity_poly.pdbx_strand_id
1 'polypeptide(L)' 'MSFGDYFYIFVAIAFSFMTFTIIRNNFLSKFDEEQRRKDLVDEYEEDYVSDRSEKKED' A
#
# COMPACT_ATOMS: atom_id res chain seq x y z
N MET A 1 -29.45 -11.10 -22.90
CA MET A 1 -29.06 -11.30 -21.50
C MET A 1 -30.28 -11.11 -20.63
N SER A 2 -30.51 -12.02 -19.69
CA SER A 2 -31.60 -11.93 -18.71
C SER A 2 -31.29 -10.84 -17.67
N PHE A 3 -32.30 -10.33 -16.98
CA PHE A 3 -32.12 -9.45 -15.82
C PHE A 3 -31.13 -10.05 -14.79
N GLY A 4 -31.16 -11.38 -14.62
CA GLY A 4 -30.22 -12.10 -13.77
C GLY A 4 -28.76 -12.00 -14.21
N ASP A 5 -28.47 -11.94 -15.51
CA ASP A 5 -27.10 -11.82 -16.02
C ASP A 5 -26.50 -10.45 -15.65
N TYR A 6 -27.29 -9.39 -15.79
CA TYR A 6 -26.87 -8.04 -15.40
C TYR A 6 -26.61 -7.93 -13.90
N PHE A 7 -27.49 -8.53 -13.09
CA PHE A 7 -27.30 -8.59 -11.63
C PHE A 7 -26.05 -9.38 -11.26
N TYR A 8 -25.82 -10.53 -11.90
CA TYR A 8 -24.65 -11.36 -11.67
C TYR A 8 -23.34 -10.62 -12.00
N ILE A 9 -23.29 -9.92 -13.14
CA ILE A 9 -22.15 -9.09 -13.53
C ILE A 9 -21.88 -8.01 -12.48
N PHE A 10 -22.93 -7.33 -12.01
CA PHE A 10 -22.79 -6.32 -10.96
C PHE A 10 -22.22 -6.90 -9.66
N VAL A 11 -22.73 -8.05 -9.22
CA VAL A 11 -22.22 -8.77 -8.03
C VAL A 11 -20.75 -9.17 -8.21
N ALA A 12 -20.37 -9.66 -9.39
CA ALA A 12 -18.98 -10.05 -9.67
C ALA A 12 -18.02 -8.84 -9.60
N ILE A 13 -18.43 -7.69 -10.15
CA ILE A 13 -17.66 -6.44 -10.08
C ILE A 13 -17.54 -5.97 -8.62
N ALA A 14 -18.65 -5.96 -7.88
CA ALA A 14 -18.66 -5.54 -6.47
C ALA A 14 -17.77 -6.44 -5.60
N PHE A 15 -17.84 -7.76 -5.80
CA PHE A 15 -16.99 -8.74 -5.10
C PHE A 15 -15.51 -8.52 -5.40
N SER A 16 -15.17 -8.30 -6.68
CA SER A 16 -13.79 -8.04 -7.10
C SER A 16 -13.27 -6.73 -6.50
N PHE A 17 -14.08 -5.69 -6.48
CA PHE A 17 -13.74 -4.39 -5.89
C PHE A 17 -13.52 -4.47 -4.37
N MET A 18 -14.41 -5.13 -3.64
CA MET A 18 -14.24 -5.34 -2.20
C MET A 18 -12.95 -6.11 -1.89
N THR A 19 -12.72 -7.22 -2.61
CA THR A 19 -11.53 -8.06 -2.42
C THR A 19 -10.26 -7.26 -2.67
N PHE A 20 -10.21 -6.50 -3.77
CA PHE A 20 -9.08 -5.62 -4.07
C PHE A 20 -8.85 -4.57 -2.98
N THR A 21 -9.92 -3.95 -2.49
CA THR A 21 -9.83 -2.90 -1.46
C THR A 21 -9.30 -3.45 -0.14
N ILE A 22 -9.72 -4.65 0.26
CA ILE A 22 -9.23 -5.33 1.47
C ILE A 22 -7.73 -5.61 1.35
N ILE A 23 -7.30 -6.21 0.23
CA ILE A 23 -5.88 -6.52 -0.01
C ILE A 23 -5.06 -5.22 -0.03
N ARG A 24 -5.54 -4.19 -0.75
CA ARG A 24 -4.87 -2.89 -0.86
C ARG A 24 -4.74 -2.23 0.51
N ASN A 25 -5.78 -2.23 1.33
CA ASN A 25 -5.71 -1.63 2.67
C ASN A 25 -4.79 -2.41 3.60
N ASN A 26 -4.80 -3.76 3.54
CA ASN A 26 -3.85 -4.57 4.30
C ASN A 26 -2.40 -4.30 3.87
N PHE A 27 -2.16 -4.15 2.57
CA PHE A 27 -0.86 -3.79 2.03
C PHE A 27 -0.43 -2.40 2.49
N LEU A 28 -1.26 -1.38 2.27
CA LEU A 28 -0.97 0.01 2.66
C LEU A 28 -0.79 0.19 4.16
N SER A 29 -1.45 -0.61 4.99
CA SER A 29 -1.25 -0.58 6.45
C SER A 29 0.21 -0.83 6.85
N LYS A 30 0.99 -1.52 6.01
CA LYS A 30 2.41 -1.81 6.23
C LYS A 30 3.34 -0.68 5.81
N PHE A 31 2.84 0.32 5.08
CA PHE A 31 3.60 1.46 4.62
C PHE A 31 3.24 2.71 5.41
N ASP A 32 4.23 3.57 5.60
CA ASP A 32 4.07 4.88 6.22
C ASP A 32 3.78 5.97 5.16
N GLU A 33 3.54 7.21 5.60
CA GLU A 33 3.19 8.33 4.70
C GLU A 33 4.24 8.61 3.63
N GLU A 34 5.51 8.30 3.90
CA GLU A 34 6.63 8.40 2.96
C GLU A 34 6.82 7.15 2.10
N GLN A 35 5.82 6.27 2.02
CA GLN A 35 5.86 4.98 1.32
C GLN A 35 6.97 4.02 1.81
N ARG A 36 7.48 4.24 3.03
CA ARG A 36 8.46 3.38 3.69
C ARG A 36 7.77 2.23 4.41
N ARG A 37 8.40 1.07 4.43
CA ARG A 37 7.91 -0.08 5.18
C ARG A 37 8.08 0.14 6.68
N LYS A 38 7.00 0.08 7.45
CA LYS A 38 6.98 0.36 8.90
C LYS A 38 7.84 -0.60 9.73
N ASP A 39 8.08 -1.81 9.22
CA ASP A 39 8.92 -2.84 9.83
C ASP A 39 10.43 -2.63 9.61
N LEU A 40 10.82 -1.75 8.68
CA LEU A 40 12.22 -1.45 8.34
C LEU A 40 12.62 -0.03 8.76
N VAL A 41 11.81 0.62 9.60
CA VAL A 41 12.04 2.02 10.01
C VAL A 41 13.41 2.21 10.65
N ASP A 42 13.86 1.25 11.48
CA ASP A 42 15.17 1.31 12.14
C ASP A 42 16.34 1.32 11.12
N GLU A 43 16.25 0.58 10.02
CA GLU A 43 17.25 0.55 8.93
C GLU A 43 17.28 1.88 8.17
N TYR A 44 16.11 2.48 7.94
CA TYR A 44 16.02 3.78 7.27
C TYR A 44 16.49 4.96 8.14
N GLU A 45 16.41 4.86 9.47
CA GLU A 45 16.93 5.91 10.35
C GLU A 45 18.47 5.98 10.32
N GLU A 46 19.16 4.84 10.27
CA GLU A 46 20.62 4.80 10.14
C GLU A 46 21.09 5.40 8.81
N ASP A 47 20.43 5.09 7.69
CA ASP A 47 20.71 5.69 6.38
C ASP A 47 20.45 7.20 6.36
N TYR A 48 19.41 7.68 7.03
CA TYR A 48 19.10 9.12 7.06
C TYR A 48 20.10 9.91 7.92
N VAL A 49 20.65 9.29 8.96
CA VAL A 49 21.72 9.89 9.78
C VAL A 49 23.05 9.88 9.02
N SER A 50 23.35 8.81 8.26
CA SER A 50 24.57 8.71 7.46
C SER A 50 24.58 9.74 6.32
N ASP A 51 23.48 9.83 5.54
CA ASP A 51 23.36 10.76 4.39
C ASP A 51 23.35 12.23 4.83
N ARG A 52 22.83 12.53 6.04
CA ARG A 52 22.95 13.89 6.63
C ARG A 52 24.34 14.20 7.19
N SER A 53 25.12 13.19 7.55
CA SER A 53 26.48 13.35 8.07
C SER A 53 27.48 13.59 6.94
N GLU A 54 27.36 12.86 5.82
CA GLU A 54 28.19 13.05 4.62
C GLU A 54 27.97 14.44 4.01
N LYS A 55 26.72 14.93 3.92
CA LYS A 55 26.42 16.28 3.41
C LYS A 55 26.94 17.45 4.24
N LYS A 56 27.41 17.20 5.46
CA LYS A 56 27.96 18.26 6.34
C LYS A 56 29.48 18.34 6.34
N GLU A 57 30.17 17.37 5.75
CA GLU A 57 31.63 17.33 5.71
C GLU A 57 32.25 17.86 4.39
N ASP A 58 31.42 18.20 3.39
CA ASP A 58 31.83 18.87 2.13
C ASP A 58 31.66 20.40 2.14
#